data_AF-A0A7K6TL61-F1
#
_entry.id   AF-A0A7K6TL61-F1
#
_cell.length_a   1.000
_cell.length_b   1.000
_cell.length_c   1.000
_cell.angle_alpha   90.00
_cell.angle_beta   90.00
_cell.angle_gamma   90.00
#
_symmetry.space_group_name_H-M   'P 1'
#
loop_
_entity.id
_entity.type
_entity.pdbx_description
1 polymer ?
#
loop_
_entity_poly.entity_id
_entity_poly.type
_entity_poly.pdbx_seq_one_letter_code
_entity_poly.pdbx_strand_id
1 'polypeptide(L)'
;ACLARTFYPKNISLDVPKSDTVYDLKAPLVTSEGMYSTMKIVGVEPDAEVTCKAMHMGNKNTASTILPEEKTEEFETVNSCSITGASTKDVKMERVNMLFMAVLGLRVLLAKSIAFNTIMSIKLFLF
;
A
#
# COMPACT_ATOMS: atom_id res chain seq x y z
N ALA A 1 -2.74 -10.70 15.55
CA ALA A 1 -3.35 -9.65 14.68
C ALA A 1 -4.63 -10.19 14.06
N CYS A 2 -5.61 -9.34 13.75
CA CYS A 2 -6.84 -9.74 13.06
C CYS A 2 -6.96 -9.08 11.69
N LEU A 3 -7.26 -9.87 10.66
CA LEU A 3 -7.26 -9.45 9.26
C LEU A 3 -8.50 -9.98 8.55
N ALA A 4 -9.26 -9.09 7.93
CA ALA A 4 -10.32 -9.42 7.00
C ALA A 4 -9.89 -9.02 5.58
N ARG A 5 -9.87 -10.00 4.67
CA ARG A 5 -9.48 -9.80 3.28
C ARG A 5 -10.69 -9.94 2.37
N THR A 6 -10.66 -9.21 1.26
CA THR A 6 -11.52 -9.45 0.09
C THR A 6 -13.00 -9.53 0.48
N PHE A 7 -13.51 -8.50 1.17
CA PHE A 7 -14.91 -8.40 1.59
C PHE A 7 -15.66 -7.25 0.88
N TYR A 8 -16.96 -7.44 0.71
CA TYR A 8 -17.89 -6.45 0.16
C TYR A 8 -19.31 -6.77 0.65
N PRO A 9 -20.15 -5.80 1.07
CA PRO A 9 -19.91 -4.36 1.10
C PRO A 9 -18.92 -3.90 2.19
N LYS A 10 -18.52 -2.62 2.17
CA LYS A 10 -17.49 -2.01 3.05
C LYS A 10 -17.74 -2.16 4.56
N ASN A 11 -18.98 -2.41 4.97
CA ASN A 11 -19.37 -2.44 6.37
C ASN A 11 -18.96 -3.76 7.04
N ILE A 12 -17.84 -3.72 7.77
CA ILE A 12 -17.33 -4.81 8.59
C ILE A 12 -16.94 -4.26 9.97
N SER A 13 -17.11 -5.04 11.03
CA SER A 13 -16.44 -4.81 12.31
C SER A 13 -15.55 -6.00 12.65
N LEU A 14 -14.39 -5.70 13.25
CA LEU A 14 -13.50 -6.70 13.82
C LEU A 14 -13.67 -6.65 15.33
N ASP A 15 -14.30 -7.67 15.89
CA ASP A 15 -14.38 -7.90 17.32
C ASP A 15 -13.12 -8.64 17.76
N VAL A 16 -12.31 -7.93 18.54
CA VAL A 16 -11.05 -8.39 19.12
C VAL A 16 -11.07 -8.09 20.62
N PRO A 17 -10.32 -8.82 21.45
CA PRO A 17 -10.28 -8.55 22.89
C PRO A 17 -9.95 -7.08 23.17
N LYS A 18 -10.56 -6.52 24.23
CA LYS A 18 -10.27 -5.17 24.68
C LYS A 18 -8.89 -5.15 25.35
N SER A 19 -7.88 -4.90 24.55
CA SER A 19 -6.50 -4.64 24.98
C SER A 19 -5.94 -3.43 24.23
N ASP A 20 -4.72 -3.04 24.57
CA ASP A 20 -4.05 -1.90 23.94
C ASP A 20 -3.97 -2.12 22.44
N THR A 21 -4.67 -1.27 21.68
CA THR A 21 -4.68 -1.34 20.24
C THR A 21 -3.36 -0.77 19.73
N VAL A 22 -2.50 -1.65 19.24
CA VAL A 22 -1.19 -1.29 18.67
C VAL A 22 -1.37 -0.60 17.32
N TYR A 23 -2.35 -1.06 16.53
CA TYR A 23 -2.64 -0.49 15.22
C TYR A 23 -4.08 -0.76 14.78
N ASP A 24 -4.75 0.26 14.25
CA ASP A 24 -6.10 0.14 13.71
C ASP A 24 -6.24 0.92 12.40
N LEU A 25 -6.63 0.22 11.34
CA LEU A 25 -6.98 0.85 10.07
C LEU A 25 -8.33 1.57 10.20
N LYS A 26 -8.28 2.90 10.31
CA LYS A 26 -9.48 3.76 10.35
C LYS A 26 -10.46 3.53 9.19
N ALA A 27 -9.96 3.10 8.03
CA ALA A 27 -10.77 2.76 6.87
C ALA A 27 -10.22 1.52 6.16
N PRO A 28 -11.09 0.63 5.65
CA PRO A 28 -10.66 -0.47 4.79
C PRO A 28 -9.97 0.01 3.53
N LEU A 29 -8.89 -0.68 3.15
CA LEU A 29 -8.17 -0.48 1.91
C LEU A 29 -8.91 -1.14 0.74
N VAL A 30 -8.86 -0.52 -0.44
CA VAL A 30 -9.42 -1.08 -1.67
C VAL A 30 -8.37 -1.96 -2.34
N THR A 31 -8.75 -3.18 -2.72
CA THR A 31 -7.91 -4.11 -3.47
C THR A 31 -7.98 -3.80 -4.97
N SER A 32 -7.03 -4.33 -5.76
CA SER A 32 -7.05 -4.22 -7.22
C SER A 32 -8.31 -4.80 -7.87
N GLU A 33 -9.01 -5.70 -7.17
CA GLU A 33 -10.26 -6.32 -7.59
C GLU A 33 -11.51 -5.48 -7.21
N GLY A 34 -11.31 -4.29 -6.63
CA GLY A 34 -12.42 -3.42 -6.19
C GLY A 34 -13.10 -3.84 -4.88
N MET A 35 -12.52 -4.80 -4.16
CA MET A 35 -13.03 -5.26 -2.86
C MET A 35 -12.30 -4.56 -1.71
N TYR A 36 -12.75 -4.77 -0.47
CA TYR A 36 -12.15 -4.14 0.71
C TYR A 36 -11.31 -5.12 1.53
N SER A 37 -10.29 -4.62 2.21
CA SER A 37 -9.51 -5.34 3.21
C SER A 37 -9.21 -4.43 4.41
N THR A 38 -9.23 -4.97 5.62
CA THR A 38 -8.94 -4.21 6.84
C THR A 38 -8.25 -5.10 7.88
N MET A 39 -7.50 -4.48 8.79
CA MET A 39 -6.76 -5.18 9.83
C MET A 39 -6.75 -4.37 11.12
N LYS A 40 -6.69 -5.10 12.24
CA LYS A 40 -6.52 -4.54 13.57
C LYS A 40 -5.48 -5.36 14.34
N ILE A 41 -4.53 -4.67 14.94
CA ILE A 41 -3.47 -5.26 15.76
C ILE A 41 -3.71 -4.80 17.20
N VAL A 42 -3.85 -5.78 18.08
CA VAL A 42 -4.01 -5.57 19.52
C VAL A 42 -2.85 -6.25 20.24
N GLY A 43 -2.35 -5.62 21.28
CA GLY A 43 -1.37 -6.21 22.19
C GLY A 43 -2.06 -7.31 22.99
N VAL A 44 -1.44 -8.47 23.10
CA VAL A 44 -1.99 -9.60 23.85
C VAL A 44 -0.91 -10.12 24.78
N GLU A 45 -1.31 -10.60 25.95
CA GLU A 45 -0.36 -11.24 26.85
C GLU A 45 0.25 -12.47 26.17
N PRO A 46 1.54 -12.78 26.43
CA PRO A 46 2.13 -14.02 25.97
C PRO A 46 1.27 -15.20 26.45
N ASP A 47 1.06 -16.17 25.58
CA ASP A 47 0.29 -17.40 25.84
C ASP A 47 -1.23 -17.22 26.02
N ALA A 48 -1.77 -16.01 25.82
CA ALA A 48 -3.21 -15.78 25.82
C ALA A 48 -3.88 -16.30 24.53
N GLU A 49 -4.94 -17.09 24.68
CA GLU A 49 -5.80 -17.47 23.56
C GLU A 49 -6.62 -16.26 23.10
N VAL A 50 -6.55 -15.94 21.81
CA VAL A 50 -7.17 -14.74 21.25
C VAL A 50 -8.17 -15.13 20.17
N THR A 51 -9.43 -14.79 20.39
CA THR A 51 -10.46 -14.93 19.37
C THR A 51 -10.61 -13.62 18.60
N CYS A 52 -10.57 -13.67 17.27
CA CYS A 52 -11.05 -12.57 16.44
C CYS A 52 -12.32 -12.96 15.70
N LYS A 53 -13.34 -12.10 15.74
CA LYS A 53 -14.56 -12.28 14.96
C LYS A 53 -14.72 -11.14 13.97
N ALA A 54 -14.92 -11.49 12.71
CA ALA A 54 -15.29 -10.55 11.66
C ALA A 54 -16.82 -10.57 11.51
N MET A 55 -17.47 -9.44 11.77
CA MET A 55 -18.90 -9.26 11.58
C MET A 55 -19.12 -8.43 10.33
N HIS A 56 -19.56 -9.08 9.26
CA HIS A 56 -19.85 -8.43 7.98
C HIS A 56 -21.36 -8.22 7.84
N MET A 57 -21.79 -7.04 7.37
CA MET A 57 -23.23 -6.74 7.21
C MET A 57 -23.86 -7.62 6.13
N GLY A 58 -24.38 -8.77 6.58
CA GLY A 58 -25.05 -9.79 5.78
C GLY A 58 -25.29 -11.11 6.54
N ASN A 59 -25.22 -11.10 7.88
CA ASN A 59 -25.31 -12.28 8.77
C ASN A 59 -24.23 -13.37 8.59
N LYS A 60 -23.18 -13.12 7.80
CA LYS A 60 -22.05 -14.05 7.69
C LYS A 60 -20.97 -13.66 8.69
N ASN A 61 -21.09 -14.19 9.90
CA ASN A 61 -20.08 -14.02 10.94
C ASN A 61 -19.04 -15.13 10.79
N THR A 62 -17.77 -14.75 10.57
CA THR A 62 -16.66 -15.70 10.54
C THR A 62 -15.78 -15.45 11.75
N ALA A 63 -15.69 -16.44 12.63
CA ALA A 63 -14.80 -16.42 13.78
C ALA A 63 -13.52 -17.18 13.42
N SER A 64 -12.37 -16.61 13.81
CA SER A 64 -11.09 -17.29 13.77
C SER A 64 -10.45 -17.23 15.15
N THR A 65 -10.07 -18.38 15.67
CA THR A 65 -9.36 -18.50 16.94
C THR A 65 -7.87 -18.63 16.65
N ILE A 66 -7.07 -17.77 17.27
CA ILE A 66 -5.62 -17.84 17.21
C ILE A 66 -5.17 -18.46 18.52
N LEU A 67 -4.64 -19.69 18.43
CA LEU A 67 -3.95 -20.34 19.54
C LEU A 67 -2.54 -19.75 19.67
N PRO A 68 -1.98 -19.67 20.89
CA PRO A 68 -0.58 -19.31 21.06
C PRO A 68 0.31 -20.30 20.29
N GLU A 69 1.18 -19.79 19.42
CA GLU A 69 2.24 -20.61 18.83
C GLU A 69 3.17 -21.07 19.96
N GLU A 70 3.40 -22.38 20.02
CA GLU A 70 4.43 -22.95 20.88
C GLU A 70 5.77 -22.32 20.51
N LYS A 71 6.47 -21.74 21.49
CA LYS A 71 7.72 -20.98 21.32
C LYS A 71 8.69 -21.72 20.40
N THR A 72 8.70 -21.33 19.14
CA THR A 72 9.74 -21.70 18.19
C THR A 72 10.38 -20.41 17.71
N GLU A 73 11.59 -20.22 18.21
CA GLU A 73 12.67 -19.33 17.76
C GLU A 73 12.29 -17.89 17.36
N GLU A 74 12.74 -16.97 18.20
CA GLU A 74 13.05 -15.56 17.95
C GLU A 74 12.66 -15.05 16.55
N PHE A 75 11.41 -14.61 16.41
CA PHE A 75 11.01 -13.80 15.27
C PHE A 75 11.81 -12.50 15.32
N GLU A 76 12.87 -12.43 14.51
CA GLU A 76 13.51 -11.17 14.14
C GLU A 76 12.41 -10.16 13.83
N THR A 77 12.51 -8.99 14.46
CA THR A 77 11.59 -7.86 14.31
C THR A 77 11.22 -7.66 12.85
N VAL A 78 10.05 -8.18 12.47
CA VAL A 78 9.48 -8.02 11.14
C VAL A 78 9.17 -6.55 10.96
N ASN A 79 10.02 -5.89 10.17
CA ASN A 79 9.91 -4.48 9.86
C ASN A 79 8.47 -4.13 9.46
N SER A 80 7.84 -3.32 10.30
CA SER A 80 6.72 -2.46 9.94
C SER A 80 6.98 -1.85 8.55
N CYS A 81 6.00 -1.93 7.64
CA CYS A 81 6.08 -1.26 6.34
C CYS A 81 6.12 0.26 6.55
N SER A 82 7.31 0.79 6.81
CA SER A 82 7.60 2.21 6.67
C SER A 82 7.60 2.51 5.16
N ILE A 83 6.74 3.45 4.76
CA ILE A 83 6.64 3.95 3.37
C ILE A 83 7.99 4.52 2.88
N THR A 84 8.95 4.73 3.79
CA THR A 84 10.32 5.16 3.49
C THR A 84 11.25 4.03 3.02
N GLY A 85 10.85 2.75 3.11
CA GLY A 85 11.70 1.59 2.76
C GLY A 85 11.52 1.03 1.34
N ALA A 86 10.54 1.50 0.57
CA ALA A 86 10.28 0.96 -0.77
C ALA A 86 11.32 1.39 -1.84
N SER A 87 12.32 2.20 -1.48
CA SER A 87 13.32 2.73 -2.40
C SER A 87 14.69 2.04 -2.35
N THR A 88 14.89 1.03 -1.51
CA THR A 88 16.20 0.34 -1.39
C THR A 88 16.16 -1.14 -1.75
N LYS A 89 15.18 -1.57 -2.56
CA LYS A 89 15.44 -2.71 -3.43
C LYS A 89 16.30 -2.18 -4.55
N ASP A 90 17.57 -2.58 -4.52
CA ASP A 90 18.56 -2.43 -5.58
C ASP A 90 18.00 -3.05 -6.87
N VAL A 91 17.08 -2.34 -7.52
CA VAL A 91 16.63 -2.65 -8.86
C VAL A 91 17.80 -2.25 -9.73
N LYS A 92 18.67 -3.22 -10.01
CA LYS A 92 19.74 -3.20 -11.01
C LYS A 92 19.71 -1.90 -11.81
N MET A 93 20.47 -0.92 -11.34
CA MET A 93 20.45 0.52 -11.70
C MET A 93 20.72 0.83 -13.18
N GLU A 94 20.81 -0.21 -14.01
CA GLU A 94 21.13 -0.19 -15.43
C GLU A 94 19.91 0.20 -16.30
N ARG A 95 18.68 -0.15 -15.89
CA ARG A 95 17.49 0.01 -16.76
C ARG A 95 16.66 1.29 -16.54
N VAL A 96 16.88 2.00 -15.44
CA VAL A 96 16.16 3.26 -15.15
C VAL A 96 16.83 4.45 -15.84
N ASN A 97 18.13 4.39 -16.10
CA ASN A 97 18.89 5.48 -16.73
C ASN A 97 18.47 5.75 -18.19
N MET A 98 18.06 4.73 -18.95
CA MET A 98 17.77 4.88 -20.39
C MET A 98 16.45 5.63 -20.67
N LEU A 99 15.39 5.35 -19.91
CA LEU A 99 14.10 6.03 -20.07
C LEU A 99 14.15 7.49 -19.60
N PHE A 100 14.89 7.77 -18.53
CA PHE A 100 15.07 9.14 -18.05
C PHE A 100 15.84 10.00 -19.06
N MET A 101 16.92 9.48 -19.63
CA MET A 101 17.68 10.19 -20.67
C MET A 101 16.85 10.40 -21.94
N ALA A 102 16.03 9.42 -22.34
CA ALA A 102 15.11 9.56 -23.47
C ALA A 102 14.04 10.63 -23.23
N VAL A 103 13.44 10.68 -22.03
CA VAL A 103 12.44 11.69 -21.67
C VAL A 103 13.05 13.09 -21.61
N LEU A 104 14.26 13.23 -21.05
CA LEU A 104 14.99 14.50 -21.03
C LEU A 104 15.32 14.97 -22.45
N GLY A 105 15.79 14.07 -23.31
CA GLY A 105 16.07 14.37 -24.72
C GLY A 105 14.81 14.83 -25.47
N LEU A 106 13.68 14.14 -25.27
CA LEU A 106 12.41 14.50 -25.90
C LEU A 106 11.93 15.90 -25.48
N ARG A 107 12.05 16.25 -24.19
CA ARG A 107 11.68 17.59 -23.68
C ARG A 107 12.51 18.70 -24.34
N VAL A 108 13.82 18.48 -24.51
CA VAL A 108 14.71 19.44 -25.17
C VAL A 108 14.36 19.60 -26.66
N LEU A 109 14.09 18.49 -27.36
CA LEU A 109 13.70 18.52 -28.77
C LEU A 109 12.37 19.25 -29.00
N LEU A 110 11.38 18.99 -28.15
CA LEU A 110 10.09 19.69 -28.20
C LEU A 110 10.26 21.20 -27.96
N ALA A 111 11.02 21.59 -26.93
CA ALA A 111 11.29 23.01 -26.66
C ALA A 111 11.99 23.70 -27.83
N LYS A 112 13.00 23.05 -28.44
CA LYS A 112 13.73 23.58 -29.60
C LYS A 112 12.82 23.71 -30.83
N SER A 113 11.96 22.73 -31.08
CA SER A 113 11.02 22.75 -32.21
C SER A 113 9.98 23.86 -32.05
N ILE A 114 9.42 24.03 -30.85
CA ILE A 114 8.49 25.12 -30.55
C ILE A 114 9.17 26.47 -30.76
N ALA A 115 10.36 26.68 -30.20
CA ALA A 115 11.09 27.94 -30.34
C ALA A 115 11.45 28.26 -31.81
N PHE A 116 11.86 27.27 -32.60
CA PHE A 116 12.19 27.49 -34.01
C PHE A 116 10.94 27.82 -34.83
N ASN A 117 9.85 27.08 -34.63
CA ASN A 117 8.59 27.33 -35.32
C ASN A 117 7.98 28.69 -34.94
N THR A 118 8.10 29.12 -33.68
CA THR A 118 7.62 30.44 -33.26
C THR A 118 8.47 31.56 -33.86
N ILE A 119 9.80 31.45 -33.84
CA ILE A 119 10.71 32.43 -34.49
C ILE A 119 10.41 32.53 -35.98
N MET A 120 10.27 31.40 -36.68
CA MET A 120 9.96 31.40 -38.11
C MET A 120 8.58 31.99 -38.41
N SER A 121 7.58 31.69 -37.59
CA SER A 121 6.25 32.29 -37.71
C SER A 121 6.32 33.81 -37.51
N ILE A 122 6.98 34.28 -36.45
CA ILE A 122 7.16 35.73 -36.20
C ILE A 122 7.90 36.40 -37.36
N LYS A 123 8.93 35.75 -37.93
CA LYS A 123 9.66 36.28 -39.08
C LYS A 123 8.78 36.43 -40.31
N LEU A 124 7.88 35.48 -40.57
CA LEU A 124 6.89 35.55 -41.66
C LEU A 124 5.80 36.62 -41.45
N PHE A 125 5.56 37.05 -40.20
CA PHE A 125 4.58 38.08 -39.88
C PHE A 125 5.18 39.49 -39.81
N LEU A 126 6.48 39.62 -39.51
CA LEU A 126 7.17 40.91 -39.37
C LEU A 126 7.93 41.35 -40.63
N PHE A 127 8.15 40.46 -41.59
CA PHE A 127 8.71 40.72 -42.93
C PHE A 127 7.77 40.20 -44.00
#